data_AF-A0A7S3LQE6-F1
#
_entry.id   AF-A0A7S3LQE6-F1
#
_cell.length_a   1.000
_cell.length_b   1.000
_cell.length_c   1.000
_cell.angle_alpha   90.00
_cell.angle_beta   90.00
_cell.angle_gamma   90.00
#
_symmetry.space_group_name_H-M   'P 1'
#
loop_
_entity.id
_entity.type
_entity.pdbx_description
1 polymer ?
#
loop_
_entity_poly.entity_id
_entity_poly.type
_entity_poly.pdbx_seq_one_letter_code
_entity_poly.pdbx_strand_id
1 'polypeptide(L)'
;MAASTGGNVATTKVDEVVTTPNGVTCIGYSNAPGRMANVASELFGGNVTKLILSMDYDGKFEVNEEDEAVRSMLVVHDGKKLEPYVPPPPPVRETAAVEEK
;
A
#
# COMPACT_ATOMS: atom_id res chain seq x y z
N MET A 1 10.86 0.46 0.66
CA MET A 1 12.15 0.29 1.36
C MET A 1 12.01 0.83 2.76
N ALA A 2 12.67 0.24 3.76
CA ALA A 2 12.55 0.67 5.16
C ALA A 2 13.47 1.86 5.53
N ALA A 3 14.22 2.41 4.56
CA ALA A 3 15.20 3.45 4.84
C ALA A 3 14.59 4.69 5.51
N SER A 4 13.36 5.08 5.16
CA SER A 4 12.64 6.19 5.79
C SER A 4 12.17 5.93 7.23
N THR A 5 12.07 4.67 7.65
CA THR A 5 11.57 4.26 8.98
C THR A 5 12.70 3.68 9.86
N GLY A 6 13.95 4.05 9.59
CA GLY A 6 15.13 3.63 10.37
C GLY A 6 16.01 2.57 9.69
N GLY A 7 15.53 1.92 8.62
CA GLY A 7 16.30 0.96 7.83
C GLY A 7 16.35 -0.45 8.43
N ASN A 8 16.47 -1.45 7.55
CA ASN A 8 16.60 -2.86 7.96
C ASN A 8 18.02 -3.20 8.44
N VAL A 9 19.01 -2.38 8.09
CA VAL A 9 20.43 -2.59 8.39
C VAL A 9 20.91 -1.42 9.23
N ALA A 10 21.62 -1.69 10.32
CA ALA A 10 22.08 -0.67 11.28
C ALA A 10 22.93 0.47 10.67
N THR A 11 23.58 0.21 9.54
CA THR A 11 24.39 1.21 8.80
C THR A 11 23.59 2.03 7.79
N THR A 12 22.29 1.75 7.63
CA THR A 12 21.40 2.48 6.72
C THR A 12 21.21 3.90 7.24
N LYS A 13 21.50 4.88 6.39
CA LYS A 13 21.23 6.28 6.64
C LYS A 13 20.26 6.81 5.61
N VAL A 14 19.25 7.55 6.05
CA VAL A 14 18.20 8.09 5.18
C VAL A 14 18.85 8.97 4.11
N ASP A 15 18.54 8.68 2.85
CA ASP A 15 19.00 9.41 1.66
C ASP A 15 20.52 9.44 1.41
N GLU A 16 21.28 8.59 2.10
CA GLU A 16 22.72 8.44 1.90
C GLU A 16 23.08 7.08 1.28
N VAL A 17 24.25 7.04 0.63
CA VAL A 17 24.92 5.79 0.22
C VAL A 17 26.20 5.68 1.03
N VAL A 18 26.28 4.66 1.88
CA VAL A 18 27.39 4.48 2.84
C VAL A 18 28.15 3.22 2.48
N THR A 19 29.46 3.32 2.27
CA THR A 19 30.33 2.14 2.16
C THR A 19 30.95 1.84 3.53
N THR A 20 30.72 0.63 4.02
CA THR A 20 31.28 0.14 5.28
C THR A 20 32.79 -0.11 5.16
N PRO A 21 33.55 -0.17 6.27
CA PRO A 21 34.99 -0.45 6.24
C PRO A 21 35.37 -1.76 5.54
N ASN A 22 34.46 -2.74 5.52
CA ASN A 22 34.64 -4.03 4.87
C ASN A 22 34.22 -4.02 3.38
N GLY A 23 33.97 -2.84 2.80
CA GLY A 23 33.68 -2.67 1.37
C GLY A 23 32.22 -2.85 0.94
N VAL A 24 31.28 -3.09 1.87
CA VAL A 24 29.85 -3.23 1.54
C VAL A 24 29.20 -1.86 1.40
N THR A 25 28.51 -1.62 0.27
CA THR A 25 27.76 -0.38 0.01
C THR A 25 26.29 -0.51 0.40
N CYS A 26 25.85 0.31 1.35
CA CYS A 26 24.48 0.39 1.84
C CYS A 26 23.77 1.59 1.19
N ILE A 27 22.68 1.34 0.47
CA ILE A 27 21.89 2.38 -0.21
C ILE A 27 20.65 2.69 0.62
N GLY A 28 20.54 3.93 1.09
CA GLY A 28 19.49 4.38 2.00
C GLY A 28 18.45 5.31 1.39
N TYR A 29 18.24 5.32 0.07
CA TYR A 29 17.25 6.20 -0.57
C TYR A 29 15.84 6.02 0.04
N SER A 30 15.25 7.12 0.50
CA SER A 30 13.88 7.12 1.04
C SER A 30 12.84 7.13 -0.08
N ASN A 31 13.13 7.82 -1.19
CA ASN A 31 12.27 7.94 -2.36
C ASN A 31 12.71 7.05 -3.54
N ALA A 32 12.66 5.73 -3.35
CA ALA A 32 12.92 4.79 -4.44
C ALA A 32 11.91 4.93 -5.61
N PRO A 33 10.59 5.10 -5.40
CA PRO A 33 9.64 5.26 -6.50
C PRO A 33 9.93 6.47 -7.40
N GLY A 34 10.36 7.60 -6.81
CA GLY A 34 10.74 8.80 -7.56
C GLY A 34 11.92 8.59 -8.52
N ARG A 35 12.74 7.57 -8.30
CA ARG A 35 13.86 7.21 -9.20
C ARG A 35 13.41 6.40 -10.42
N MET A 36 12.18 5.92 -10.44
CA MET A 36 11.51 5.31 -11.60
C MET A 36 10.16 6.00 -11.83
N ALA A 37 10.17 7.33 -11.91
CA ALA A 37 8.98 8.17 -11.88
C ALA A 37 7.90 7.75 -12.88
N ASN A 38 8.26 7.40 -14.12
CA ASN A 38 7.30 7.00 -15.15
C ASN A 38 6.52 5.74 -14.74
N VAL A 39 7.22 4.67 -14.36
CA VAL A 39 6.60 3.39 -13.97
C VAL A 39 5.81 3.54 -12.67
N ALA A 40 6.36 4.28 -11.71
CA ALA A 40 5.66 4.58 -10.46
C ALA A 40 4.35 5.34 -10.72
N SER A 41 4.37 6.32 -11.64
CA SER A 41 3.19 7.10 -12.00
C SER A 41 2.15 6.26 -12.76
N GLU A 42 2.58 5.38 -13.66
CA GLU A 42 1.69 4.48 -14.40
C GLU A 42 0.97 3.50 -13.46
N LEU A 43 1.70 2.85 -12.55
CA LEU A 43 1.12 1.94 -11.56
C LEU A 43 0.19 2.68 -10.59
N PHE A 44 0.59 3.87 -10.13
CA PHE A 44 -0.24 4.69 -9.26
C PHE A 44 -1.53 5.14 -9.96
N GLY A 45 -1.43 5.66 -11.19
CA GLY A 45 -2.58 6.05 -12.00
C GLY A 45 -3.52 4.87 -12.24
N GLY A 46 -2.98 3.69 -12.56
CA GLY A 46 -3.77 2.47 -12.69
C GLY A 46 -4.53 2.09 -11.42
N ASN A 47 -3.92 2.24 -10.24
CA ASN A 47 -4.60 1.99 -8.96
C ASN A 47 -5.71 3.01 -8.67
N VAL A 48 -5.48 4.29 -8.97
CA VAL A 48 -6.49 5.35 -8.82
C VAL A 48 -7.67 5.10 -9.76
N THR A 49 -7.41 4.76 -11.02
CA THR A 49 -8.47 4.42 -11.99
C THR A 49 -9.32 3.25 -11.51
N LYS A 50 -8.70 2.18 -10.99
CA LYS A 50 -9.44 1.02 -10.45
C LYS A 50 -10.31 1.40 -9.26
N LEU A 51 -9.82 2.26 -8.36
CA LEU A 51 -10.59 2.75 -7.22
C LEU A 51 -11.82 3.56 -7.68
N ILE A 52 -11.65 4.45 -8.66
CA ILE A 52 -12.76 5.22 -9.22
C ILE A 52 -13.77 4.30 -9.89
N LEU A 53 -13.31 3.30 -10.66
CA LEU A 53 -14.18 2.32 -11.30
C LEU A 53 -14.93 1.44 -10.29
N SER A 54 -14.36 1.17 -9.12
CA SER A 54 -15.11 0.48 -8.04
C SER A 54 -16.17 1.35 -7.38
N MET A 55 -16.10 2.67 -7.53
CA MET A 55 -17.12 3.62 -7.04
C MET A 55 -18.14 4.01 -8.13
N ASP A 56 -17.97 3.52 -9.36
CA ASP A 56 -18.93 3.75 -10.43
C ASP A 56 -20.09 2.76 -10.31
N TYR A 57 -21.29 3.29 -10.15
CA TYR A 57 -22.53 2.51 -10.17
C TYR A 57 -23.41 3.03 -11.29
N ASP A 58 -23.61 2.21 -12.33
CA ASP A 58 -24.47 2.54 -13.49
C ASP A 58 -24.09 3.86 -14.20
N GLY A 59 -22.78 4.12 -14.33
CA GLY A 59 -22.25 5.31 -15.01
C GLY A 59 -22.37 6.61 -14.18
N LYS A 60 -22.65 6.49 -12.88
CA LYS A 60 -22.64 7.59 -11.92
C LYS A 60 -21.61 7.31 -10.85
N PHE A 61 -20.79 8.32 -10.59
CA PHE A 61 -19.88 8.31 -9.46
C PHE A 61 -20.68 8.43 -8.16
N GLU A 62 -20.65 7.37 -7.34
CA GLU A 62 -21.30 7.34 -6.04
C GLU A 62 -20.38 6.68 -5.01
N VAL A 63 -20.15 7.35 -3.88
CA VAL A 63 -19.33 6.80 -2.81
C VAL A 63 -20.19 5.84 -2.00
N ASN A 64 -20.19 4.56 -2.39
CA ASN A 64 -20.91 3.52 -1.68
C ASN A 64 -20.15 3.08 -0.41
N GLU A 65 -20.66 3.45 0.76
CA GLU A 65 -20.10 3.04 2.05
C GLU A 65 -20.33 1.57 2.41
N GLU A 66 -21.22 0.86 1.69
CA GLU A 66 -21.46 -0.58 1.87
C GLU A 66 -20.39 -1.43 1.18
N ASP A 67 -19.66 -0.87 0.21
CA ASP A 67 -18.54 -1.56 -0.41
C ASP A 67 -17.34 -1.56 0.55
N GLU A 68 -16.86 -2.75 0.93
CA GLU A 68 -15.79 -2.90 1.91
C GLU A 68 -14.48 -2.24 1.45
N ALA A 69 -14.18 -2.26 0.15
CA ALA A 69 -12.97 -1.66 -0.40
C ALA A 69 -13.04 -0.13 -0.30
N VAL A 70 -14.19 0.46 -0.69
CA VAL A 70 -14.45 1.89 -0.55
C VAL A 70 -14.41 2.31 0.92
N ARG A 71 -15.12 1.62 1.79
CA ARG A 71 -15.20 1.95 3.23
C ARG A 71 -13.86 1.84 3.95
N SER A 72 -13.00 0.91 3.53
CA SER A 72 -11.64 0.74 4.08
C SER A 72 -10.70 1.91 3.77
N MET A 73 -10.91 2.61 2.64
CA MET A 73 -10.08 3.74 2.21
C MET A 73 -10.69 5.10 2.56
N LEU A 74 -11.99 5.15 2.87
CA LEU A 74 -12.73 6.37 3.16
C LEU A 74 -12.48 6.89 4.59
N VAL A 75 -11.75 8.00 4.70
CA VAL A 75 -11.39 8.63 5.99
C VAL A 75 -12.37 9.75 6.39
N VAL A 76 -12.90 10.48 5.41
CA VAL A 76 -13.81 11.62 5.60
C VAL A 76 -14.91 11.54 4.55
N HIS A 77 -16.17 11.70 4.95
CA HIS A 77 -17.34 11.81 4.08
C HIS A 77 -18.19 12.99 4.57
N ASP A 78 -18.62 13.89 3.67
CA ASP A 78 -19.45 15.06 3.99
C ASP A 78 -18.93 15.92 5.17
N GLY A 79 -17.61 16.13 5.21
CA GLY A 79 -16.96 16.95 6.24
C GLY A 79 -16.89 16.27 7.62
N LYS A 80 -17.32 15.01 7.75
CA LYS A 80 -17.22 14.23 8.98
C LYS A 80 -16.12 13.19 8.85
N LYS A 81 -15.25 13.13 9.85
CA LYS A 81 -14.27 12.05 9.98
C LYS A 81 -15.00 10.76 10.32
N LEU A 82 -14.72 9.69 9.57
CA LEU A 82 -15.25 8.37 9.84
C LEU A 82 -14.33 7.62 10.81
N GLU A 83 -14.93 6.73 11.61
CA GLU A 83 -14.16 5.78 12.41
C GLU A 83 -13.41 4.79 11.50
N PRO A 84 -12.23 4.29 11.90
CA PRO A 84 -11.51 3.27 11.15
C PRO A 84 -12.41 2.06 10.89
N TYR A 85 -12.49 1.64 9.62
CA TYR A 85 -13.23 0.45 9.25
C TYR A 85 -12.52 -0.80 9.79
N VAL A 86 -13.25 -1.64 10.52
CA VAL A 86 -12.79 -2.96 10.94
C VAL A 86 -13.52 -3.98 10.08
N PRO A 87 -12.86 -4.59 9.09
CA PRO A 87 -13.51 -5.58 8.25
C PRO A 87 -13.96 -6.78 9.10
N PRO A 88 -15.08 -7.44 8.73
CA PRO A 88 -15.49 -8.66 9.39
C PRO A 88 -14.36 -9.70 9.28
N PRO A 89 -14.21 -10.59 10.28
CA PRO A 89 -13.19 -11.63 10.22
C PRO A 89 -13.37 -12.44 8.93
N PRO A 90 -12.28 -12.72 8.21
CA PRO A 90 -12.38 -13.50 6.98
C PRO A 90 -13.07 -14.82 7.27
N PRO A 91 -13.90 -15.34 6.35
CA PRO A 91 -14.52 -16.64 6.53
C PRO A 91 -13.43 -17.66 6.84
N VAL A 92 -13.63 -18.45 7.89
CA VAL A 92 -12.69 -19.49 8.30
C VAL A 92 -12.54 -20.43 7.11
N ARG A 93 -11.40 -20.34 6.41
CA ARG A 93 -11.04 -21.33 5.41
C ARG A 93 -10.76 -22.60 6.19
N GLU A 94 -11.66 -23.58 6.10
CA GLU A 94 -11.30 -24.94 6.46
C GLU A 94 -10.06 -25.28 5.64
N THR A 95 -8.92 -25.43 6.31
CA THR A 95 -7.72 -25.97 5.69
C THR A 95 -8.07 -27.37 5.24
N ALA A 96 -8.33 -27.54 3.95
CA ALA A 96 -8.33 -28.86 3.34
C ALA A 96 -7.00 -29.51 3.74
N ALA A 97 -7.10 -30.60 4.50
CA ALA A 97 -5.96 -31.40 4.89
C ALA A 97 -5.19 -31.75 3.61
N VAL A 98 -3.92 -31.36 3.57
CA VAL A 98 -3.00 -31.88 2.57
C VAL A 98 -2.78 -33.35 2.95
N GLU A 99 -3.48 -34.24 2.27
CA GLU A 99 -3.22 -35.68 2.33
C GLU A 99 -1.87 -35.92 1.67
N GLU A 100 -0.87 -36.26 2.47
CA GLU A 100 0.46 -36.68 2.04
C GLU A 100 0.35 -38.09 1.45
N LYS A 101 0.75 -38.28 0.19
CA LYS A 101 0.93 -39.59 -0.44
C LYS A 101 2.25 -39.65 -1.18
#